data_AF-A0AAE6EGS2-F1
#
_entry.id   AF-A0AAE6EGS2-F1
#
_cell.length_a   1.000
_cell.length_b   1.000
_cell.length_c   1.000
_cell.angle_alpha   90.00
_cell.angle_beta   90.00
_cell.angle_gamma   90.00
#
_symmetry.space_group_name_H-M   'P 1'
#
loop_
_entity.id
_entity.type
_entity.pdbx_description
1 polymer ?
#
loop_
_entity_poly.entity_id
_entity_poly.type
_entity_poly.pdbx_seq_one_letter_code
_entity_poly.pdbx_strand_id
1 'polypeptide(L)'
;MKSARPPIKCIFCLEVKQPSKEHIFPEAIGGKLSVFTVCTDCNNWLGGKIDSHLTSLPSVQVRRAQLGIAGKRGGIPHGFEILTGRSFIHDENGGRQAAWVTYDRKKNATSFKLEPTITEHKNDEGQTVVQFSGDPSDLPKLMQKLQAMRRREGLRPLTDEELEKISREAVASEFTSPLVERTIKIDVFGVCLAFAKIAYELAFHWFGGEFSEDPYAEIFREAVRMEEADNLVAHIHLLDQKDVVRIHEMWRRDQEWHIAFATYMEGHTIVFITIFDSVGAAIKISQRNWLAPSRAMKSFVAQNSQTGEVYEANLPEEFSKMKRVNAASKPR
;
A
#
# COMPACT_ATOMS: atom_id res chain seq x y z
N MET A 1 17.09 -12.95 32.73
CA MET A 1 15.92 -13.52 32.01
C MET A 1 14.89 -12.40 31.84
N LYS A 2 14.51 -12.02 30.61
CA LYS A 2 13.38 -11.10 30.42
C LYS A 2 12.11 -11.84 30.85
N SER A 3 11.41 -11.37 31.87
CA SER A 3 10.14 -11.98 32.30
C SER A 3 9.18 -11.96 31.12
N ALA A 4 8.70 -13.13 30.69
CA ALA A 4 7.65 -13.20 29.68
C ALA A 4 6.43 -12.43 30.18
N ARG A 5 5.81 -11.62 29.31
CA ARG A 5 4.57 -10.92 29.66
C ARG A 5 3.49 -11.95 29.95
N PRO A 6 2.52 -11.64 30.83
CA PRO A 6 1.39 -12.54 31.05
C PRO A 6 0.58 -12.73 29.76
N PRO A 7 -0.04 -13.91 29.57
CA PRO A 7 -0.99 -14.13 28.49
C PRO A 7 -2.13 -13.10 28.50
N ILE A 8 -2.64 -12.78 27.32
CA ILE A 8 -3.74 -11.83 27.09
C ILE A 8 -4.87 -12.52 26.35
N LYS A 9 -6.10 -12.03 26.49
CA LYS A 9 -7.18 -12.34 25.54
C LYS A 9 -6.95 -11.51 24.27
N CYS A 10 -6.60 -12.16 23.17
CA CYS A 10 -6.35 -11.49 21.89
C CYS A 10 -7.64 -10.84 21.37
N ILE A 11 -7.59 -9.58 20.96
CA ILE A 11 -8.78 -8.88 20.46
C ILE A 11 -9.30 -9.45 19.15
N PHE A 12 -8.45 -10.09 18.34
CA PHE A 12 -8.87 -10.69 17.07
C PHE A 12 -9.35 -12.14 17.21
N CYS A 13 -8.58 -13.04 17.82
CA CYS A 13 -8.99 -14.44 17.93
C CYS A 13 -9.81 -14.77 19.18
N LEU A 14 -9.91 -13.84 20.14
CA LEU A 14 -10.55 -14.02 21.46
C LEU A 14 -9.96 -15.13 22.34
N GLU A 15 -8.88 -15.78 21.90
CA GLU A 15 -8.16 -16.80 22.67
C GLU A 15 -7.14 -16.16 23.62
N VAL A 16 -6.85 -16.86 24.73
CA VAL A 16 -5.80 -16.47 25.67
C VAL A 16 -4.45 -16.96 25.15
N LYS A 17 -3.59 -16.03 24.73
CA LYS A 17 -2.29 -16.32 24.09
C LYS A 17 -1.20 -15.34 24.53
N GLN A 18 0.05 -15.65 24.17
CA GLN A 18 1.16 -14.75 24.42
C GLN A 18 1.02 -13.45 23.60
N PRO A 19 1.13 -12.27 24.24
CA PRO A 19 1.05 -10.99 23.54
C PRO A 19 2.26 -10.80 22.61
N SER A 20 2.01 -10.10 21.52
CA SER A 20 3.05 -9.60 20.62
C SER A 20 2.99 -8.08 20.54
N LYS A 21 4.08 -7.43 20.13
CA LYS A 21 4.09 -5.99 19.87
C LYS A 21 3.45 -5.74 18.51
N GLU A 22 2.20 -5.27 18.51
CA GLU A 22 1.47 -4.89 17.30
C GLU A 22 1.55 -3.37 17.10
N HIS A 23 1.70 -2.88 15.87
CA HIS A 23 1.66 -1.44 15.59
C HIS A 23 0.29 -1.11 15.01
N ILE A 24 -0.43 -0.16 15.62
CA ILE A 24 -1.80 0.15 15.21
C ILE A 24 -1.83 0.59 13.74
N PHE A 25 -1.00 1.58 13.42
CA PHE A 25 -0.66 1.89 12.05
C PHE A 25 0.53 1.02 11.62
N PRO A 26 0.55 0.49 10.39
CA PRO A 26 1.62 -0.40 9.97
C PRO A 26 3.00 0.23 10.10
N GLU A 27 3.96 -0.53 10.67
CA GLU A 27 5.34 -0.08 10.79
C GLU A 27 5.96 0.27 9.42
N ALA A 28 5.54 -0.42 8.36
CA ALA A 28 6.03 -0.21 7.00
C ALA A 28 5.71 1.18 6.43
N ILE A 29 4.73 1.90 6.98
CA ILE A 29 4.41 3.28 6.61
C ILE A 29 4.94 4.31 7.63
N GLY A 30 5.72 3.87 8.63
CA GLY A 30 6.23 4.74 9.69
C GLY A 30 5.43 4.70 10.99
N GLY A 31 4.47 3.79 11.13
CA GLY A 31 3.69 3.65 12.35
C GLY A 31 4.53 3.25 13.57
N LYS A 32 4.31 3.93 14.71
CA LYS A 32 5.03 3.70 15.98
C LYS A 32 4.12 3.49 17.19
N LEU A 33 2.86 3.90 17.14
CA LEU A 33 1.92 3.57 18.21
C LEU A 33 1.72 2.05 18.26
N SER A 34 2.15 1.42 19.37
CA SER A 34 2.12 -0.03 19.52
C SER A 34 1.35 -0.50 20.75
N VAL A 35 0.63 -1.59 20.60
CA VAL A 35 -0.17 -2.24 21.64
C VAL A 35 0.29 -3.69 21.86
N PHE A 36 -0.16 -4.28 22.97
CA PHE A 36 0.13 -5.67 23.35
C PHE A 36 -1.14 -6.48 23.55
N THR A 37 -2.18 -6.14 22.79
CA THR A 37 -3.54 -6.71 22.85
C THR A 37 -3.78 -7.77 21.77
N VAL A 38 -2.76 -8.09 20.97
CA VAL A 38 -2.81 -9.02 19.84
C VAL A 38 -1.78 -10.13 20.04
N CYS A 39 -2.20 -11.38 19.80
CA CYS A 39 -1.29 -12.53 19.87
C CYS A 39 -0.35 -12.61 18.65
N THR A 40 0.73 -13.37 18.77
CA THR A 40 1.75 -13.50 17.70
C THR A 40 1.17 -14.00 16.37
N ASP A 41 0.24 -14.97 16.41
CA ASP A 41 -0.36 -15.54 15.20
C ASP A 41 -1.17 -14.48 14.43
N CYS A 42 -2.04 -13.76 15.14
CA CYS A 42 -2.85 -12.69 14.55
C CYS A 42 -1.97 -11.55 14.04
N ASN A 43 -0.98 -11.08 14.81
CA ASN A 43 -0.06 -10.01 14.38
C ASN A 43 0.66 -10.38 13.07
N ASN A 44 1.24 -11.58 13.00
CA ASN A 44 1.93 -12.02 11.79
C ASN A 44 1.00 -12.07 10.57
N TRP A 45 -0.23 -12.53 10.75
CA TRP A 45 -1.22 -12.59 9.68
C TRP A 45 -1.73 -11.20 9.29
N LEU A 46 -2.02 -10.30 10.25
CA LEU A 46 -2.42 -8.91 10.02
C LEU A 46 -1.38 -8.16 9.19
N GLY A 47 -0.11 -8.22 9.61
CA GLY A 47 0.97 -7.54 8.90
C GLY A 47 1.24 -8.10 7.49
N GLY A 48 1.03 -9.40 7.28
CA GLY A 48 1.29 -10.08 6.01
C GLY A 48 0.15 -9.97 5.00
N LYS A 49 -1.11 -10.01 5.47
CA LYS A 49 -2.30 -10.05 4.63
C LYS A 49 -3.03 -8.72 4.63
N ILE A 50 -3.41 -8.22 5.81
CA ILE A 50 -4.30 -7.07 5.95
C ILE A 50 -3.58 -5.74 5.69
N ASP A 51 -2.52 -5.45 6.44
CA ASP A 51 -1.76 -4.20 6.30
C ASP A 51 -1.13 -4.04 4.91
N SER A 52 -0.91 -5.16 4.21
CA SER A 52 -0.34 -5.18 2.87
C SER A 52 -1.19 -4.43 1.85
N HIS A 53 -2.52 -4.47 1.98
CA HIS A 53 -3.44 -3.77 1.06
C HIS A 53 -3.30 -2.25 1.16
N LEU A 54 -3.11 -1.72 2.37
CA LEU A 54 -2.87 -0.29 2.58
C LEU A 54 -1.44 0.12 2.23
N THR A 55 -0.44 -0.65 2.68
CA THR A 55 0.98 -0.31 2.50
C THR A 55 1.47 -0.49 1.05
N SER A 56 0.72 -1.21 0.23
CA SER A 56 0.97 -1.38 -1.20
C SER A 56 0.25 -0.36 -2.09
N LEU A 57 -0.61 0.49 -1.54
CA LEU A 57 -1.28 1.54 -2.31
C LEU A 57 -0.26 2.48 -2.96
N PRO A 58 -0.41 2.83 -4.26
CA PRO A 58 0.54 3.71 -4.95
C PRO A 58 0.73 5.06 -4.26
N SER A 59 -0.34 5.71 -3.80
CA SER A 59 -0.27 6.99 -3.10
C SER A 59 0.54 6.91 -1.81
N VAL A 60 0.32 5.85 -1.03
CA VAL A 60 1.05 5.55 0.21
C VAL A 60 2.52 5.23 -0.09
N GLN A 61 2.80 4.44 -1.12
CA GLN A 61 4.16 4.09 -1.53
C GLN A 61 4.95 5.31 -2.05
N VAL A 62 4.32 6.18 -2.84
CA VAL A 62 4.91 7.44 -3.32
C VAL A 62 5.24 8.35 -2.14
N ARG A 63 4.34 8.48 -1.18
CA ARG A 63 4.57 9.29 0.02
C ARG A 63 5.72 8.73 0.87
N ARG A 64 5.79 7.40 1.06
CA ARG A 64 6.95 6.74 1.68
C ARG A 64 8.26 7.02 0.95
N ALA A 65 8.24 7.02 -0.38
CA ALA A 65 9.42 7.31 -1.19
C ALA A 65 9.90 8.75 -1.00
N GLN A 66 8.97 9.72 -1.04
CA GLN A 66 9.25 11.14 -0.82
C GLN A 66 9.80 11.41 0.58
N LEU A 67 9.29 10.70 1.59
CA LEU A 67 9.72 10.81 2.98
C LEU A 67 10.92 9.92 3.33
N GLY A 68 11.48 9.16 2.39
CA GLY A 68 12.62 8.30 2.66
C GLY A 68 12.35 7.18 3.69
N ILE A 69 11.10 6.74 3.83
CA ILE A 69 10.69 5.73 4.83
C ILE A 69 11.06 4.34 4.33
N ALA A 70 12.12 3.77 4.92
CA ALA A 70 12.57 2.43 4.62
C ALA A 70 11.58 1.36 5.14
N GLY A 71 11.37 0.30 4.37
CA GLY A 71 10.68 -0.89 4.86
C GLY A 71 11.55 -1.74 5.80
N LYS A 72 10.99 -2.84 6.34
CA LYS A 72 11.72 -3.79 7.22
C LYS A 72 13.02 -4.34 6.62
N ARG A 73 13.13 -4.41 5.28
CA ARG A 73 14.34 -4.84 4.55
C ARG A 73 15.28 -3.70 4.18
N GLY A 74 15.08 -2.49 4.71
CA GLY A 74 15.94 -1.32 4.48
C GLY A 74 15.72 -0.60 3.13
N GLY A 75 14.96 -1.19 2.20
CA GLY A 75 14.67 -0.56 0.91
C GLY A 75 13.67 0.59 1.03
N ILE A 76 14.03 1.75 0.47
CA ILE A 76 13.11 2.87 0.23
C ILE A 76 12.54 2.69 -1.18
N PRO A 77 11.21 2.51 -1.34
CA PRO A 77 10.58 2.43 -2.65
C PRO A 77 10.94 3.66 -3.50
N HIS A 78 11.16 3.49 -4.81
CA HIS A 78 11.36 4.64 -5.70
C HIS A 78 10.04 5.06 -6.34
N GLY A 79 9.64 6.32 -6.18
CA GLY A 79 8.36 6.86 -6.66
C GLY A 79 8.11 6.56 -8.14
N PHE A 80 9.15 6.67 -8.96
CA PHE A 80 9.05 6.38 -10.38
C PHE A 80 8.80 4.89 -10.66
N GLU A 81 9.46 3.98 -9.95
CA GLU A 81 9.31 2.52 -10.15
C GLU A 81 7.95 2.01 -9.65
N ILE A 82 7.38 2.67 -8.64
CA ILE A 82 6.02 2.40 -8.16
C ILE A 82 4.99 2.65 -9.29
N LEU A 83 5.17 3.75 -10.02
CA LEU A 83 4.24 4.19 -11.07
C LEU A 83 4.53 3.58 -12.44
N THR A 84 5.77 3.16 -12.70
CA THR A 84 6.18 2.64 -14.02
C THR A 84 6.45 1.14 -13.97
N GLY A 85 7.41 0.69 -13.17
CA GLY A 85 7.70 -0.72 -12.89
C GLY A 85 7.66 -1.61 -14.15
N ARG A 86 7.04 -2.79 -14.06
CA ARG A 86 6.63 -3.54 -15.27
C ARG A 86 5.48 -2.80 -15.97
N SER A 87 5.74 -2.31 -17.17
CA SER A 87 4.79 -1.56 -18.00
C SER A 87 4.81 -2.06 -19.44
N PHE A 88 3.96 -1.49 -20.27
CA PHE A 88 4.06 -1.61 -21.72
C PHE A 88 4.65 -0.32 -22.29
N ILE A 89 5.55 -0.48 -23.25
CA ILE A 89 6.09 0.60 -24.07
C ILE A 89 5.44 0.49 -25.44
N HIS A 90 4.96 1.62 -25.93
CA HIS A 90 4.51 1.75 -27.32
C HIS A 90 5.65 2.26 -28.19
N ASP A 91 5.90 1.59 -29.30
CA ASP A 91 6.80 2.08 -30.35
C ASP A 91 6.09 3.11 -31.25
N GLU A 92 6.87 3.78 -32.10
CA GLU A 92 6.38 4.82 -33.02
C GLU A 92 5.37 4.31 -34.05
N ASN A 93 5.36 2.99 -34.31
CA ASN A 93 4.44 2.32 -35.23
C ASN A 93 3.21 1.73 -34.52
N GLY A 94 3.03 2.02 -33.23
CA GLY A 94 1.91 1.52 -32.41
C GLY A 94 2.08 0.08 -31.91
N GLY A 95 3.27 -0.52 -32.06
CA GLY A 95 3.61 -1.81 -31.46
C GLY A 95 3.74 -1.70 -29.94
N ARG A 96 3.27 -2.72 -29.23
CA ARG A 96 3.16 -2.74 -27.76
C ARG A 96 4.04 -3.84 -27.17
N GLN A 97 5.06 -3.46 -26.41
CA GLN A 97 6.01 -4.42 -25.82
C GLN A 97 6.10 -4.26 -24.30
N ALA A 98 6.10 -5.38 -23.57
CA ALA A 98 6.33 -5.36 -22.12
C ALA A 98 7.77 -4.95 -21.80
N ALA A 99 7.95 -4.12 -20.79
CA ALA A 99 9.26 -3.63 -20.36
C ALA A 99 9.30 -3.42 -18.85
N TRP A 100 10.50 -3.52 -18.28
CA TRP A 100 10.80 -3.07 -16.94
C TRP A 100 11.41 -1.69 -16.98
N VAL A 101 10.74 -0.75 -16.32
CA VAL A 101 11.23 0.61 -16.13
C VAL A 101 11.90 0.69 -14.77
N THR A 102 13.17 1.07 -14.77
CA THR A 102 13.98 1.22 -13.56
C THR A 102 14.62 2.59 -13.52
N TYR A 103 14.91 3.08 -12.33
CA TYR A 103 15.55 4.37 -12.16
C TYR A 103 16.88 4.23 -11.40
N ASP A 104 17.98 4.58 -12.06
CA ASP A 104 19.30 4.60 -11.46
C ASP A 104 19.52 5.93 -10.73
N ARG A 105 19.49 5.86 -9.40
CA ARG A 105 19.72 7.03 -8.52
C ARG A 105 21.10 7.65 -8.71
N LYS A 106 22.14 6.86 -8.99
CA LYS A 106 23.52 7.38 -9.12
C LYS A 106 23.68 8.14 -10.43
N LYS A 107 23.02 7.68 -11.49
CA LYS A 107 23.08 8.29 -12.82
C LYS A 107 21.99 9.33 -13.04
N ASN A 108 21.03 9.45 -12.12
CA ASN A 108 19.83 10.28 -12.26
C ASN A 108 19.13 10.01 -13.61
N ALA A 109 19.04 8.73 -13.99
CA ALA A 109 18.59 8.32 -15.31
C ALA A 109 17.62 7.15 -15.23
N THR A 110 16.58 7.21 -16.05
CA THR A 110 15.65 6.09 -16.26
C THR A 110 16.24 5.14 -17.29
N SER A 111 16.14 3.84 -17.04
CA SER A 111 16.49 2.82 -18.02
C SER A 111 15.33 1.86 -18.23
N PHE A 112 15.23 1.37 -19.46
CA PHE A 112 14.22 0.43 -19.89
C PHE A 112 14.89 -0.90 -20.18
N LYS A 113 14.29 -1.99 -19.74
CA LYS A 113 14.65 -3.33 -20.18
C LYS A 113 13.44 -3.98 -20.83
N LEU A 114 13.51 -4.17 -22.14
CA LEU A 114 12.45 -4.83 -22.90
C LEU A 114 12.37 -6.31 -22.52
N GLU A 115 11.15 -6.81 -22.28
CA GLU A 115 10.93 -8.24 -22.11
C GLU A 115 11.00 -8.95 -23.46
N PRO A 116 11.76 -10.06 -23.55
CA PRO A 116 11.77 -10.93 -24.72
C PRO A 116 10.35 -11.37 -25.11
N THR A 117 9.91 -10.98 -26.30
CA THR A 117 8.58 -11.29 -26.84
C THR A 117 8.75 -12.06 -28.16
N ILE A 118 7.87 -13.04 -28.36
CA ILE A 118 7.81 -13.87 -29.58
C ILE A 118 6.41 -13.69 -30.13
N THR A 119 6.30 -13.20 -31.36
CA THR A 119 5.03 -13.07 -32.07
C THR A 119 5.03 -13.99 -33.28
N GLU A 120 3.90 -14.64 -33.53
CA GLU A 120 3.69 -15.51 -34.68
C GLU A 120 2.56 -14.94 -35.52
N HIS A 121 2.78 -14.79 -36.82
CA HIS A 121 1.75 -14.40 -37.76
C HIS A 121 1.92 -15.17 -39.07
N LYS A 122 0.83 -15.31 -39.83
CA LYS A 122 0.90 -15.84 -41.19
C LYS A 122 1.16 -14.69 -42.14
N ASN A 123 2.15 -14.83 -43.02
CA ASN A 123 2.33 -13.89 -44.13
C ASN A 123 1.28 -14.14 -45.23
N ASP A 124 1.25 -13.25 -46.24
CA ASP A 124 0.33 -13.33 -47.39
C ASP A 124 0.47 -14.63 -48.19
N GLU A 125 1.60 -15.33 -48.07
CA GLU A 125 1.88 -16.63 -48.69
C GLU A 125 1.46 -17.82 -47.80
N GLY A 126 0.85 -17.56 -46.64
CA GLY A 126 0.40 -18.58 -45.69
C GLY A 126 1.51 -19.21 -44.85
N GLN A 127 2.75 -18.74 -44.96
CA GLN A 127 3.89 -19.19 -44.15
C GLN A 127 3.81 -18.59 -42.75
N THR A 128 4.18 -19.38 -41.74
CA THR A 128 4.26 -18.90 -40.36
C THR A 128 5.57 -18.13 -40.17
N VAL A 129 5.46 -16.83 -39.88
CA VAL A 129 6.57 -15.94 -39.57
C VAL A 129 6.62 -15.79 -38.05
N VAL A 130 7.79 -16.10 -37.48
CA VAL A 130 8.06 -15.93 -36.06
C VAL A 130 9.00 -14.75 -35.88
N GLN A 131 8.56 -13.70 -35.20
CA GLN A 131 9.34 -12.51 -34.90
C GLN A 131 9.73 -12.52 -33.42
N PHE A 132 11.02 -12.29 -33.17
CA PHE A 132 11.58 -12.17 -31.82
C PHE A 132 11.95 -10.70 -31.58
N SER A 133 11.48 -10.13 -30.46
CA SER A 133 11.85 -8.78 -30.03
C SER A 133 12.33 -8.79 -28.58
N GLY A 134 13.22 -7.87 -28.21
CA GLY A 134 13.78 -7.80 -26.86
C GLY A 134 14.92 -6.79 -26.77
N ASP A 135 15.50 -6.71 -25.58
CA ASP A 135 16.69 -5.88 -25.35
C ASP A 135 17.89 -6.45 -26.11
N PRO A 136 18.78 -5.61 -26.69
CA PRO A 136 20.00 -6.08 -27.37
C PRO A 136 20.85 -7.03 -26.51
N SER A 137 20.89 -6.82 -25.19
CA SER A 137 21.62 -7.69 -24.26
C SER A 137 21.04 -9.10 -24.12
N ASP A 138 19.78 -9.32 -24.50
CA ASP A 138 19.10 -10.61 -24.43
C ASP A 138 19.17 -11.40 -25.75
N LEU A 139 19.87 -10.90 -26.78
CA LEU A 139 20.04 -11.57 -28.08
C LEU A 139 20.51 -13.05 -27.96
N PRO A 140 21.52 -13.39 -27.13
CA PRO A 140 21.92 -14.79 -26.96
C PRO A 140 20.81 -15.69 -26.39
N LYS A 141 19.98 -15.14 -25.48
CA LYS A 141 18.85 -15.87 -24.88
C LYS A 141 17.72 -16.04 -25.89
N LEU A 142 17.47 -15.03 -26.73
CA LEU A 142 16.50 -15.12 -27.83
C LEU A 142 16.89 -16.25 -28.80
N MET A 143 18.17 -16.38 -29.15
CA MET A 143 18.67 -17.47 -29.99
C MET A 143 18.47 -18.85 -29.35
N GLN A 144 18.72 -18.98 -28.05
CA GLN A 144 18.45 -20.23 -27.33
C GLN A 144 16.95 -20.59 -27.33
N LYS A 145 16.07 -19.60 -27.14
CA LYS A 145 14.62 -19.80 -27.22
C LYS A 145 14.18 -20.24 -28.62
N LEU A 146 14.72 -19.61 -29.67
CA LEU A 146 14.45 -20.00 -31.07
C LEU A 146 14.86 -21.47 -31.32
N GLN A 147 16.05 -21.88 -30.91
CA GLN A 147 16.48 -23.28 -31.04
C GLN A 147 15.57 -24.24 -30.24
N ALA A 148 15.17 -23.87 -29.02
CA ALA A 148 14.27 -24.69 -28.22
C ALA A 148 12.88 -24.84 -28.86
N MET A 149 12.35 -23.77 -29.46
CA MET A 149 11.08 -23.77 -30.17
C MET A 149 11.13 -24.67 -31.41
N ARG A 150 12.19 -24.57 -32.22
CA ARG A 150 12.40 -25.45 -33.38
C ARG A 150 12.43 -26.92 -32.98
N ARG A 151 13.10 -27.26 -31.87
CA ARG A 151 13.11 -28.65 -31.35
C ARG A 151 11.72 -29.14 -30.95
N ARG A 152 10.88 -28.29 -30.36
CA ARG A 152 9.50 -28.65 -29.98
C ARG A 152 8.62 -28.89 -31.20
N GLU A 153 8.80 -28.08 -32.25
CA GLU A 153 8.09 -28.20 -33.52
C GLU A 153 8.68 -29.29 -34.44
N GLY A 154 9.64 -30.08 -33.97
CA GLY A 154 10.29 -31.15 -34.76
C GLY A 154 11.16 -30.63 -35.91
N LEU A 155 11.48 -29.33 -35.93
CA LEU A 155 12.32 -28.71 -36.94
C LEU A 155 13.80 -28.92 -36.62
N ARG A 156 14.65 -29.01 -37.65
CA ARG A 156 16.11 -29.09 -37.45
C ARG A 156 16.61 -27.86 -36.69
N PRO A 157 17.56 -28.04 -35.75
CA PRO A 157 18.30 -26.93 -35.17
C PRO A 157 18.96 -26.10 -36.27
N LEU A 158 19.05 -24.79 -36.03
CA LEU A 158 19.84 -23.89 -36.87
C LEU A 158 21.33 -24.13 -36.60
N THR A 159 22.15 -24.06 -37.64
CA THR A 159 23.62 -24.05 -37.51
C THR A 159 24.11 -22.74 -36.92
N ASP A 160 25.36 -22.72 -36.46
CA ASP A 160 25.97 -21.48 -35.92
C ASP A 160 26.04 -20.38 -36.98
N GLU A 161 26.32 -20.73 -38.24
CA GLU A 161 26.30 -19.78 -39.38
C GLU A 161 24.90 -19.18 -39.62
N GLU A 162 23.85 -20.00 -39.51
CA GLU A 162 22.46 -19.54 -39.65
C GLU A 162 22.04 -18.62 -38.49
N LEU A 163 22.48 -18.92 -37.27
CA LEU A 163 22.25 -18.08 -36.10
C LEU A 163 23.01 -16.75 -36.20
N GLU A 164 24.25 -16.76 -36.69
CA GLU A 164 25.01 -15.54 -36.94
C GLU A 164 24.35 -14.67 -38.00
N LYS A 165 23.80 -15.26 -39.07
CA LYS A 165 23.07 -14.53 -40.10
C LYS A 165 21.85 -13.84 -39.51
N ILE A 166 21.04 -14.55 -38.73
CA ILE A 166 19.87 -13.98 -38.03
C ILE A 166 20.31 -12.86 -37.07
N SER A 167 21.43 -13.03 -36.37
CA SER A 167 21.96 -12.03 -35.45
C SER A 167 22.41 -10.76 -36.17
N ARG A 168 22.96 -10.88 -37.39
CA ARG A 168 23.35 -9.73 -38.23
C ARG A 168 22.15 -9.01 -38.84
N GLU A 169 21.07 -9.73 -39.11
CA GLU A 169 19.81 -9.18 -39.63
C GLU A 169 18.95 -8.54 -38.51
N ALA A 170 19.32 -8.71 -37.25
CA ALA A 170 18.64 -8.08 -36.12
C ALA A 170 18.76 -6.54 -36.20
N VAL A 171 17.61 -5.86 -36.24
CA VAL A 171 17.53 -4.40 -36.26
C VAL A 171 17.43 -3.89 -34.82
N ALA A 172 18.40 -3.06 -34.42
CA ALA A 172 18.32 -2.31 -33.17
C ALA A 172 17.71 -0.93 -33.45
N SER A 173 16.67 -0.60 -32.71
CA SER A 173 16.02 0.72 -32.76
C SER A 173 16.20 1.43 -31.42
N GLU A 174 16.50 2.72 -31.47
CA GLU A 174 16.55 3.58 -30.29
C GLU A 174 15.27 4.42 -30.23
N PHE A 175 14.63 4.47 -29.06
CA PHE A 175 13.39 5.20 -28.85
C PHE A 175 13.64 6.35 -27.88
N THR A 176 13.45 7.58 -28.35
CA THR A 176 13.48 8.77 -27.50
C THR A 176 12.07 9.09 -27.02
N SER A 177 11.83 9.05 -25.71
CA SER A 177 10.54 9.37 -25.07
C SER A 177 9.37 8.42 -25.42
N PRO A 178 9.49 7.11 -25.15
CA PRO A 178 8.40 6.17 -25.39
C PRO A 178 7.15 6.51 -24.58
N LEU A 179 5.97 6.26 -25.16
CA LEU A 179 4.72 6.24 -24.40
C LEU A 179 4.70 5.00 -23.50
N VAL A 180 4.56 5.22 -22.18
CA VAL A 180 4.50 4.17 -21.17
C VAL A 180 3.05 3.97 -20.72
N GLU A 181 2.55 2.75 -20.88
CA GLU A 181 1.23 2.33 -20.43
C GLU A 181 1.34 1.34 -19.26
N ARG A 182 0.62 1.60 -18.18
CA ARG A 182 0.53 0.68 -17.04
C ARG A 182 -0.89 0.65 -16.49
N THR A 183 -1.37 -0.56 -16.18
CA THR A 183 -2.59 -0.74 -15.41
C THR A 183 -2.23 -1.01 -13.96
N ILE A 184 -2.70 -0.14 -13.06
CA ILE A 184 -2.58 -0.34 -11.61
C ILE A 184 -3.92 -0.87 -11.11
N LYS A 185 -3.89 -2.06 -10.50
CA LYS A 185 -5.06 -2.65 -9.85
C LYS A 185 -5.04 -2.27 -8.37
N ILE A 186 -6.13 -1.69 -7.90
CA ILE A 186 -6.32 -1.32 -6.50
C ILE A 186 -7.42 -2.21 -5.93
N ASP A 187 -7.09 -2.97 -4.90
CA ASP A 187 -8.06 -3.75 -4.14
C ASP A 187 -8.70 -2.88 -3.06
N VAL A 188 -9.84 -2.28 -3.41
CA VAL A 188 -10.57 -1.37 -2.52
C VAL A 188 -11.08 -2.08 -1.27
N PHE A 189 -11.51 -3.34 -1.38
CA PHE A 189 -12.00 -4.13 -0.25
C PHE A 189 -10.87 -4.45 0.73
N GLY A 190 -9.70 -4.84 0.23
CA GLY A 190 -8.50 -4.99 1.03
C GLY A 190 -8.11 -3.71 1.77
N VAL A 191 -8.24 -2.55 1.13
CA VAL A 191 -8.00 -1.24 1.77
C VAL A 191 -8.99 -0.98 2.89
N CYS A 192 -10.28 -1.28 2.68
CA CYS A 192 -11.30 -1.20 3.72
C CYS A 192 -10.97 -2.10 4.92
N LEU A 193 -10.49 -3.33 4.69
CA LEU A 193 -10.05 -4.24 5.75
C LEU A 193 -8.87 -3.66 6.55
N ALA A 194 -7.89 -3.05 5.87
CA ALA A 194 -6.75 -2.43 6.54
C ALA A 194 -7.16 -1.21 7.38
N PHE A 195 -8.09 -0.38 6.90
CA PHE A 195 -8.65 0.71 7.69
C PHE A 195 -9.51 0.21 8.85
N ALA A 196 -10.29 -0.85 8.66
CA ALA A 196 -11.08 -1.49 9.71
C ALA A 196 -10.18 -2.02 10.83
N LYS A 197 -9.05 -2.65 10.48
CA LYS A 197 -8.01 -3.08 11.43
C LYS A 197 -7.53 -1.92 12.30
N ILE A 198 -7.11 -0.81 11.68
CA ILE A 198 -6.62 0.37 12.40
C ILE A 198 -7.73 0.93 13.32
N ALA A 199 -8.96 1.09 12.81
CA ALA A 199 -10.07 1.59 13.62
C ALA A 199 -10.42 0.67 14.79
N TYR A 200 -10.44 -0.64 14.57
CA TYR A 200 -10.74 -1.62 15.61
C TYR A 200 -9.71 -1.59 16.74
N GLU A 201 -8.42 -1.52 16.39
CA GLU A 201 -7.33 -1.43 17.35
C GLU A 201 -7.33 -0.10 18.10
N LEU A 202 -7.59 1.03 17.42
CA LEU A 202 -7.75 2.33 18.06
C LEU A 202 -8.93 2.35 19.01
N ALA A 203 -10.08 1.82 18.61
CA ALA A 203 -11.28 1.76 19.43
C ALA A 203 -11.02 0.96 20.71
N PHE A 204 -10.37 -0.21 20.60
CA PHE A 204 -9.98 -0.99 21.78
C PHE A 204 -8.95 -0.27 22.64
N HIS A 205 -7.97 0.41 22.02
CA HIS A 205 -6.95 1.18 22.74
C HIS A 205 -7.56 2.38 23.50
N TRP A 206 -8.55 3.06 22.92
CA TRP A 206 -9.20 4.23 23.50
C TRP A 206 -10.28 3.88 24.52
N PHE A 207 -11.09 2.85 24.24
CA PHE A 207 -12.29 2.52 25.02
C PHE A 207 -12.11 1.28 25.91
N GLY A 208 -10.98 0.58 25.76
CA GLY A 208 -10.62 -0.57 26.59
C GLY A 208 -11.41 -1.84 26.27
N GLY A 209 -11.35 -2.79 27.22
CA GLY A 209 -11.91 -4.12 27.07
C GLY A 209 -13.42 -4.15 26.81
N GLU A 210 -14.18 -3.19 27.34
CA GLU A 210 -15.64 -3.11 27.14
C GLU A 210 -16.01 -3.03 25.66
N PHE A 211 -15.17 -2.40 24.82
CA PHE A 211 -15.45 -2.32 23.39
C PHE A 211 -15.48 -3.69 22.72
N SER A 212 -14.79 -4.70 23.26
CA SER A 212 -14.79 -6.05 22.66
C SER A 212 -16.15 -6.76 22.69
N GLU A 213 -17.09 -6.25 23.50
CA GLU A 213 -18.46 -6.74 23.62
C GLU A 213 -19.45 -5.94 22.75
N ASP A 214 -19.00 -4.89 22.05
CA ASP A 214 -19.81 -4.11 21.13
C ASP A 214 -20.16 -4.94 19.88
N PRO A 215 -21.40 -4.93 19.38
CA PRO A 215 -21.76 -5.62 18.14
C PRO A 215 -20.88 -5.24 16.93
N TYR A 216 -20.43 -3.99 16.87
CA TYR A 216 -19.51 -3.56 15.80
C TYR A 216 -18.11 -4.17 15.96
N ALA A 217 -17.65 -4.42 17.19
CA ALA A 217 -16.37 -5.08 17.41
C ALA A 217 -16.35 -6.50 16.81
N GLU A 218 -17.48 -7.21 16.85
CA GLU A 218 -17.63 -8.51 16.21
C GLU A 218 -17.56 -8.40 14.68
N ILE A 219 -18.35 -7.51 14.07
CA ILE A 219 -18.34 -7.25 12.62
C ILE A 219 -16.91 -7.02 12.12
N PHE A 220 -16.17 -6.14 12.79
CA PHE A 220 -14.82 -5.78 12.38
C PHE A 220 -13.82 -6.92 12.55
N ARG A 221 -13.89 -7.61 13.68
CA ARG A 221 -13.03 -8.76 13.98
C ARG A 221 -13.24 -9.89 12.98
N GLU A 222 -14.49 -10.22 12.66
CA GLU A 222 -14.83 -11.26 11.70
C GLU A 222 -14.44 -10.89 10.29
N ALA A 223 -14.84 -9.70 9.84
CA ALA A 223 -14.53 -9.21 8.49
C ALA A 223 -13.03 -9.21 8.22
N VAL A 224 -12.24 -8.68 9.17
CA VAL A 224 -10.78 -8.73 9.09
C VAL A 224 -10.35 -10.20 9.01
N ARG A 225 -10.65 -11.04 10.00
CA ARG A 225 -10.16 -12.43 10.06
C ARG A 225 -10.52 -13.31 8.88
N MET A 226 -11.69 -13.10 8.28
CA MET A 226 -12.18 -13.88 7.13
C MET A 226 -11.75 -13.27 5.79
N GLU A 227 -11.12 -12.09 5.80
CA GLU A 227 -10.78 -11.32 4.59
C GLU A 227 -12.05 -10.95 3.77
N GLU A 228 -13.18 -10.73 4.46
CA GLU A 228 -14.49 -10.45 3.86
C GLU A 228 -14.98 -9.05 4.23
N ALA A 229 -15.01 -8.14 3.25
CA ALA A 229 -15.32 -6.73 3.48
C ALA A 229 -16.80 -6.36 3.31
N ASP A 230 -17.67 -7.28 2.87
CA ASP A 230 -19.05 -6.97 2.48
C ASP A 230 -19.84 -6.30 3.60
N ASN A 231 -19.68 -6.80 4.83
CA ASN A 231 -20.34 -6.24 6.00
C ASN A 231 -19.69 -4.93 6.48
N LEU A 232 -18.45 -4.62 6.06
CA LEU A 232 -17.74 -3.40 6.44
C LEU A 232 -18.05 -2.21 5.54
N VAL A 233 -18.37 -2.45 4.27
CA VAL A 233 -18.54 -1.36 3.29
C VAL A 233 -19.64 -0.38 3.71
N ALA A 234 -20.69 -0.86 4.38
CA ALA A 234 -21.75 -0.01 4.92
C ALA A 234 -21.29 0.91 6.08
N HIS A 235 -20.16 0.59 6.71
CA HIS A 235 -19.63 1.30 7.88
C HIS A 235 -18.39 2.15 7.58
N ILE A 236 -17.79 1.99 6.40
CA ILE A 236 -16.55 2.66 6.01
C ILE A 236 -16.83 3.61 4.84
N HIS A 237 -16.50 4.88 5.06
CA HIS A 237 -16.47 5.88 4.01
C HIS A 237 -15.01 6.25 3.72
N LEU A 238 -14.51 5.89 2.54
CA LEU A 238 -13.18 6.34 2.10
C LEU A 238 -13.23 7.82 1.79
N LEU A 239 -12.24 8.56 2.29
CA LEU A 239 -12.14 10.00 2.13
C LEU A 239 -11.43 10.33 0.83
N ASP A 240 -11.91 11.36 0.13
CA ASP A 240 -11.19 11.93 -1.00
C ASP A 240 -9.96 12.73 -0.52
N GLN A 241 -9.10 13.10 -1.47
CA GLN A 241 -7.87 13.84 -1.14
C GLN A 241 -8.17 15.20 -0.49
N LYS A 242 -9.26 15.86 -0.87
CA LYS A 242 -9.62 17.19 -0.36
C LYS A 242 -9.99 17.10 1.11
N ASP A 243 -10.77 16.10 1.50
CA ASP A 243 -11.14 15.86 2.89
C ASP A 243 -9.94 15.47 3.74
N VAL A 244 -9.04 14.62 3.21
CA VAL A 244 -7.80 14.25 3.90
C VAL A 244 -6.90 15.47 4.14
N VAL A 245 -6.66 16.29 3.12
CA VAL A 245 -5.87 17.52 3.23
C VAL A 245 -6.51 18.48 4.23
N ARG A 246 -7.84 18.63 4.20
CA ARG A 246 -8.56 19.49 5.15
C ARG A 246 -8.40 19.04 6.60
N ILE A 247 -8.37 17.72 6.86
CA ILE A 247 -8.09 17.19 8.21
C ILE A 247 -6.66 17.57 8.64
N HIS A 248 -5.69 17.46 7.75
CA HIS A 248 -4.30 17.84 8.02
C HIS A 248 -4.15 19.34 8.32
N GLU A 249 -4.77 20.19 7.49
CA GLU A 249 -4.82 21.64 7.70
C GLU A 249 -5.47 22.00 9.04
N MET A 250 -6.59 21.35 9.37
CA MET A 250 -7.30 21.54 10.64
C MET A 250 -6.36 21.31 11.82
N TRP A 251 -5.59 20.22 11.79
CA TRP A 251 -4.66 19.86 12.87
C TRP A 251 -3.26 20.47 12.72
N ARG A 252 -3.03 21.29 11.67
CA ARG A 252 -1.74 21.93 11.35
C ARG A 252 -0.59 20.93 11.32
N ARG A 253 -0.87 19.76 10.75
CA ARG A 253 0.12 18.71 10.52
C ARG A 253 0.37 18.61 9.03
N ASP A 254 1.63 18.45 8.66
CA ASP A 254 2.01 18.27 7.27
C ASP A 254 1.81 16.81 6.82
N GLN A 255 2.33 16.52 5.64
CA GLN A 255 2.27 15.22 4.97
C GLN A 255 3.00 14.07 5.67
N GLU A 256 3.79 14.34 6.72
CA GLU A 256 4.54 13.31 7.46
C GLU A 256 3.68 12.60 8.51
N TRP A 257 2.50 13.12 8.80
CA TRP A 257 1.69 12.66 9.93
C TRP A 257 0.63 11.63 9.52
N HIS A 258 0.45 10.60 10.34
CA HIS A 258 -0.80 9.85 10.36
C HIS A 258 -1.67 10.41 11.47
N ILE A 259 -2.95 10.63 11.21
CA ILE A 259 -3.88 11.21 12.18
C ILE A 259 -5.06 10.27 12.35
N ALA A 260 -5.49 10.04 13.58
CA ALA A 260 -6.78 9.45 13.82
C ALA A 260 -7.48 10.06 15.03
N PHE A 261 -8.80 10.14 14.98
CA PHE A 261 -9.59 10.62 16.11
C PHE A 261 -10.99 10.04 16.10
N ALA A 262 -11.58 9.86 17.28
CA ALA A 262 -12.97 9.46 17.44
C ALA A 262 -13.87 10.67 17.75
N THR A 263 -15.02 10.73 17.10
CA THR A 263 -16.11 11.67 17.38
C THR A 263 -17.44 10.93 17.48
N TYR A 264 -18.48 11.58 18.02
CA TYR A 264 -19.83 11.05 18.02
C TYR A 264 -20.74 11.94 17.18
N MET A 265 -21.29 11.41 16.10
CA MET A 265 -22.19 12.12 15.19
C MET A 265 -23.15 11.16 14.50
N GLU A 266 -24.34 11.65 14.14
CA GLU A 266 -25.37 10.85 13.47
C GLU A 266 -25.71 9.54 14.19
N GLY A 267 -25.70 9.55 15.53
CA GLY A 267 -26.01 8.37 16.34
C GLY A 267 -24.91 7.30 16.39
N HIS A 268 -23.69 7.61 15.92
CA HIS A 268 -22.59 6.66 15.88
C HIS A 268 -21.31 7.27 16.47
N THR A 269 -20.50 6.44 17.13
CA THR A 269 -19.07 6.74 17.32
C THR A 269 -18.36 6.44 16.01
N ILE A 270 -17.67 7.46 15.48
CA ILE A 270 -16.96 7.42 14.21
C ILE A 270 -15.47 7.66 14.46
N VAL A 271 -14.62 6.80 13.89
CA VAL A 271 -13.17 7.00 13.86
C VAL A 271 -12.77 7.53 12.49
N PHE A 272 -12.16 8.71 12.47
CA PHE A 272 -11.49 9.25 11.30
C PHE A 272 -10.03 8.81 11.33
N ILE A 273 -9.50 8.40 10.18
CA ILE A 273 -8.12 7.96 10.01
C ILE A 273 -7.58 8.59 8.73
N THR A 274 -6.42 9.21 8.79
CA THR A 274 -5.64 9.63 7.63
C THR A 274 -4.26 8.98 7.65
N ILE A 275 -3.84 8.52 6.48
CA ILE A 275 -2.54 7.93 6.25
C ILE A 275 -1.74 8.91 5.40
N PHE A 276 -0.89 9.68 6.09
CA PHE A 276 -0.34 10.90 5.51
C PHE A 276 -1.52 11.81 5.13
N ASP A 277 -1.27 12.77 4.27
CA ASP A 277 -2.30 13.55 3.58
C ASP A 277 -2.79 12.87 2.27
N SER A 278 -2.60 11.55 2.14
CA SER A 278 -2.77 10.83 0.87
C SER A 278 -4.06 10.04 0.73
N VAL A 279 -4.51 9.39 1.80
CA VAL A 279 -5.72 8.56 1.84
C VAL A 279 -6.26 8.56 3.26
N GLY A 280 -7.58 8.44 3.42
CA GLY A 280 -8.20 8.32 4.73
C GLY A 280 -9.54 7.62 4.68
N ALA A 281 -10.11 7.40 5.86
CA ALA A 281 -11.42 6.80 6.04
C ALA A 281 -12.14 7.40 7.26
N ALA A 282 -13.46 7.50 7.17
CA ALA A 282 -14.36 7.73 8.29
C ALA A 282 -15.16 6.45 8.54
N ILE A 283 -15.10 5.94 9.77
CA ILE A 283 -15.51 4.57 10.06
C ILE A 283 -16.46 4.54 11.26
N LYS A 284 -17.69 4.07 11.05
CA LYS A 284 -18.68 3.86 12.11
C LYS A 284 -18.27 2.61 12.90
N ILE A 285 -17.89 2.78 14.15
CA ILE A 285 -17.37 1.70 15.00
C ILE A 285 -18.32 1.31 16.13
N SER A 286 -19.40 2.04 16.35
CA SER A 286 -20.43 1.71 17.35
C SER A 286 -21.62 2.68 17.24
N GLN A 287 -22.79 2.26 17.71
CA GLN A 287 -23.94 3.14 17.99
C GLN A 287 -23.91 3.75 19.39
N ARG A 288 -23.12 3.18 20.31
CA ARG A 288 -22.92 3.74 21.66
C ARG A 288 -22.08 5.01 21.54
N ASN A 289 -22.39 6.03 22.34
CA ASN A 289 -21.53 7.19 22.50
C ASN A 289 -20.40 6.87 23.49
N TRP A 290 -19.29 6.34 22.98
CA TRP A 290 -18.11 5.99 23.77
C TRP A 290 -17.36 7.21 24.33
N LEU A 291 -17.68 8.42 23.86
CA LEU A 291 -17.03 9.66 24.28
C LEU A 291 -17.81 10.39 25.40
N ALA A 292 -19.05 9.99 25.67
CA ALA A 292 -19.86 10.56 26.75
C ALA A 292 -19.34 10.24 28.18
N PRO A 293 -18.84 9.03 28.49
CA PRO A 293 -18.50 8.66 29.87
C PRO A 293 -17.29 9.39 30.46
N SER A 294 -16.36 9.94 29.65
CA SER A 294 -15.31 10.82 30.18
C SER A 294 -14.72 11.74 29.12
N ARG A 295 -14.53 13.02 29.46
CA ARG A 295 -13.74 13.97 28.67
C ARG A 295 -12.23 13.67 28.71
N ALA A 296 -11.80 12.68 29.50
CA ALA A 296 -10.40 12.36 29.74
C ALA A 296 -9.86 11.24 28.82
N MET A 297 -10.72 10.58 28.04
CA MET A 297 -10.28 9.56 27.10
C MET A 297 -9.44 10.18 25.99
N LYS A 298 -8.24 9.63 25.79
CA LYS A 298 -7.40 9.96 24.64
C LYS A 298 -8.10 9.42 23.40
N SER A 299 -8.82 10.28 22.69
CA SER A 299 -9.60 9.92 21.49
C SER A 299 -9.03 10.59 20.23
N PHE A 300 -7.77 11.02 20.30
CA PHE A 300 -7.00 11.61 19.23
C PHE A 300 -5.58 11.04 19.28
N VAL A 301 -5.06 10.68 18.12
CA VAL A 301 -3.65 10.35 17.91
C VAL A 301 -3.15 11.06 16.66
N ALA A 302 -1.95 11.62 16.75
CA ALA A 302 -1.16 12.02 15.60
C ALA A 302 0.23 11.40 15.76
N GLN A 303 0.77 10.79 14.70
CA GLN A 303 2.13 10.28 14.73
C GLN A 303 2.92 10.72 13.50
N ASN A 304 4.16 11.13 13.70
CA ASN A 304 5.06 11.46 12.60
C ASN A 304 5.76 10.20 12.11
N SER A 305 5.59 9.90 10.83
CA SER A 305 6.08 8.69 10.17
C SER A 305 7.60 8.63 10.01
N GLN A 306 8.29 9.77 10.02
CA GLN A 306 9.76 9.85 9.91
C GLN A 306 10.45 9.85 11.27
N THR A 307 10.02 10.75 12.18
CA THR A 307 10.64 10.90 13.50
C THR A 307 10.19 9.81 14.47
N GLY A 308 9.03 9.21 14.21
CA GLY A 308 8.38 8.26 15.09
C GLY A 308 7.73 8.89 16.33
N GLU A 309 7.63 10.23 16.37
CA GLU A 309 6.89 10.93 17.42
C GLU A 309 5.44 10.45 17.43
N VAL A 310 4.94 10.09 18.62
CA VAL A 310 3.53 9.73 18.82
C VAL A 310 2.94 10.70 19.83
N TYR A 311 1.88 11.36 19.40
CA TYR A 311 1.14 12.33 20.20
C TYR A 311 -0.29 11.83 20.39
N GLU A 312 -0.70 11.69 21.66
CA GLU A 312 -2.07 11.31 22.01
C GLU A 312 -2.70 12.34 22.92
N ALA A 313 -3.97 12.66 22.67
CA ALA A 313 -4.71 13.65 23.44
C ALA A 313 -6.20 13.32 23.49
N ASN A 314 -6.94 14.00 24.36
CA ASN A 314 -8.38 14.03 24.23
C ASN A 314 -8.78 15.02 23.13
N LEU A 315 -9.81 14.67 22.36
CA LEU A 315 -10.24 15.50 21.24
C LEU A 315 -10.73 16.92 21.65
N PRO A 316 -11.42 17.11 22.79
CA PRO A 316 -11.81 18.46 23.24
C PRO A 316 -10.64 19.41 23.53
N GLU A 317 -9.51 18.92 24.05
CA GLU A 317 -8.30 19.71 24.26
C GLU A 317 -7.70 20.15 22.93
N GLU A 318 -7.67 19.27 21.95
CA GLU A 318 -7.17 19.59 20.61
C GLU A 318 -8.04 20.65 19.93
N PHE A 319 -9.38 20.54 20.03
CA PHE A 319 -10.29 21.61 19.61
C PHE A 319 -10.03 22.94 20.33
N SER A 320 -9.70 22.88 21.63
CA SER A 320 -9.41 24.08 22.42
C SER A 320 -8.10 24.74 21.98
N LYS A 321 -7.07 23.95 21.63
CA LYS A 321 -5.81 24.46 21.07
C LYS A 321 -6.05 25.15 19.73
N MET A 322 -6.81 24.53 18.83
CA MET A 322 -7.14 25.13 17.53
C MET A 322 -7.82 26.50 17.69
N LYS A 323 -8.79 26.61 18.60
CA LYS A 323 -9.48 27.89 18.88
C LYS A 323 -8.52 28.97 19.39
N ARG A 324 -7.60 28.63 20.28
CA ARG A 324 -6.60 29.56 20.83
C ARG A 324 -5.65 30.08 19.75
N VAL A 325 -5.18 29.20 18.86
CA VAL A 325 -4.24 29.62 17.82
C VAL A 325 -4.94 30.46 16.74
N ASN A 326 -6.19 30.13 16.39
CA ASN A 326 -6.98 30.94 15.44
C ASN A 326 -7.34 32.32 16.01
N ALA A 327 -7.49 32.44 17.33
CA ALA A 327 -7.67 33.73 18.00
C ALA A 327 -6.39 34.57 18.01
N ALA A 328 -5.21 33.94 18.09
CA ALA A 328 -3.91 34.62 18.07
C ALA A 328 -3.47 35.07 16.67
N SER A 329 -4.00 34.46 15.60
CA SER A 329 -3.65 34.77 14.20
C SER A 329 -4.58 35.77 13.51
N LYS A 330 -5.56 36.35 14.22
CA LYS A 330 -6.35 37.48 13.67
C LYS A 330 -5.54 38.78 13.81
N PRO A 331 -5.29 39.53 12.72
CA PRO A 331 -4.67 40.85 12.83
C PRO A 331 -5.57 41.75 13.68
N ARG A 332 -4.96 42.54 14.57
CA ARG A 332 -5.64 43.55 15.39
C ARG A 332 -6.21 44.66 14.53
#